data_AF-A0A7C6G1S5-F1
#
_entry.id   AF-A0A7C6G1S5-F1
#
_cell.length_a   1.000
_cell.length_b   1.000
_cell.length_c   1.000
_cell.angle_alpha   90.00
_cell.angle_beta   90.00
_cell.angle_gamma   90.00
#
_symmetry.space_group_name_H-M   'P 1'
#
loop_
_entity.id
_entity.type
_entity.pdbx_description
1 polymer ?
#
loop_
_entity_poly.entity_id
_entity_poly.type
_entity_poly.pdbx_seq_one_letter_code
_entity_poly.pdbx_strand_id
1 'polypeptide(L)'
;MSGAKNCPETPRQRMIGMMYLVLTAMLALNVSSEILNGFGMVDSSLRATISSSDKRNSALYDDFQFMHEKNPAKVKEWLDQANAVQKMSDDIYNYLAEFKYGILRIADGEDADKNAINIVAREDIHAAGEYALARGNGKKLREKIDTYREFLKKTNPGKADMYNTMFATAGGSKWETKLFESMPVSAAITMLTKYQADIRNAEAETVQYLKSRTDFEDFRVNKVQAFVVPNSRYIIQGGRYSADIILAATDSTRQYEYMVNGSRIPTGGPNKFGKYEFVASQTGTFKYSGTIRMQDNQGGFISYPFTEEYTVGKPAATISNEDLNVVYRGIDNRFSVSVPGIAAENVRVRVEGGSAAKTASGNYIIRAERDGEINVIVSAMVEGREQQMGNSIFRVKYLPDPVAYLQYTDAGGVPRLIREGRITRKQMQTAKLVASYGEDALVQAKFDITGFIQHTLLGIATSTNANLTSKQKADIDQLEGGDLITFKNIRAVGPDGKTRSLGVIQVEL
;
A
#
# COMPACT_ATOMS: atom_id res chain seq x y z
N MET A 1 -114.11 12.47 -20.36
CA MET A 1 -114.32 12.86 -18.94
C MET A 1 -113.43 11.96 -18.11
N SER A 2 -112.62 12.39 -17.16
CA SER A 2 -112.72 13.54 -16.28
C SER A 2 -111.29 14.00 -15.94
N GLY A 3 -111.02 15.29 -16.15
CA GLY A 3 -109.89 15.92 -15.50
C GLY A 3 -110.15 15.92 -14.00
N ALA A 4 -109.35 15.17 -13.25
CA ALA A 4 -109.33 15.31 -11.81
C ALA A 4 -108.81 16.72 -11.49
N LYS A 5 -109.74 17.62 -11.17
CA LYS A 5 -109.43 18.91 -10.54
C LYS A 5 -108.60 18.62 -9.29
N ASN A 6 -107.36 19.10 -9.27
CA ASN A 6 -106.58 19.22 -8.04
C ASN A 6 -107.43 19.97 -7.02
N CYS A 7 -107.97 19.25 -6.04
CA CYS A 7 -108.52 19.88 -4.85
C CYS A 7 -107.35 20.61 -4.16
N PRO A 8 -107.48 21.90 -3.80
CA PRO A 8 -106.42 22.58 -3.07
C PRO A 8 -106.16 21.81 -1.78
N GLU A 9 -104.94 21.31 -1.60
CA GLU A 9 -104.55 20.68 -0.34
C GLU A 9 -104.93 21.59 0.82
N THR A 10 -105.65 21.03 1.80
CA THR A 10 -106.03 21.79 2.98
C THR A 10 -104.76 22.30 3.70
N PRO A 11 -104.80 23.44 4.41
CA PRO A 11 -103.63 23.96 5.12
C PRO A 11 -102.95 22.91 6.03
N ARG A 12 -103.74 21.98 6.58
CA ARG A 12 -103.27 20.83 7.36
C ARG A 12 -102.49 19.81 6.52
N GLN A 13 -102.95 19.48 5.31
CA GLN A 13 -102.21 18.58 4.40
C GLN A 13 -100.91 19.21 3.88
N ARG A 14 -100.91 20.51 3.59
CA ARG A 14 -99.67 21.25 3.27
C ARG A 14 -98.69 21.28 4.43
N MET A 15 -99.18 21.46 5.66
CA MET A 15 -98.35 21.40 6.86
C MET A 15 -97.76 20.00 7.07
N ILE A 16 -98.56 18.94 6.90
CA ILE A 16 -98.09 17.54 7.02
C ILE A 16 -97.10 17.20 5.89
N GLY A 17 -97.36 17.64 4.66
CA GLY A 17 -96.46 17.45 3.51
C GLY A 17 -95.13 18.19 3.70
N MET A 18 -95.16 19.43 4.19
CA MET A 18 -93.93 20.16 4.54
C MET A 18 -93.20 19.51 5.72
N MET A 19 -93.91 19.04 6.76
CA MET A 19 -93.27 18.31 7.86
C MET A 19 -92.64 16.99 7.39
N TYR A 20 -93.30 16.24 6.51
CA TYR A 20 -92.75 14.99 5.96
C TYR A 20 -91.54 15.26 5.06
N LEU A 21 -91.57 16.32 4.25
CA LEU A 21 -90.42 16.77 3.47
C LEU A 21 -89.25 17.22 4.36
N VAL A 22 -89.53 17.99 5.42
CA VAL A 22 -88.50 18.42 6.39
C VAL A 22 -87.94 17.23 7.15
N LEU A 23 -88.77 16.28 7.60
CA LEU A 23 -88.32 15.08 8.31
C LEU A 23 -87.52 14.13 7.38
N THR A 24 -87.97 13.95 6.14
CA THR A 24 -87.26 13.14 5.14
C THR A 24 -85.94 13.80 4.76
N ALA A 25 -85.91 15.13 4.63
CA ALA A 25 -84.69 15.90 4.43
C ALA A 25 -83.74 15.80 5.64
N MET A 26 -84.25 15.87 6.88
CA MET A 26 -83.44 15.69 8.09
C MET A 26 -82.86 14.28 8.20
N LEU A 27 -83.65 13.23 7.89
CA LEU A 27 -83.16 11.86 7.85
C LEU A 27 -82.15 11.64 6.73
N ALA A 28 -82.30 12.31 5.59
CA ALA A 28 -81.36 12.25 4.48
C ALA A 28 -80.08 13.06 4.71
N LEU A 29 -80.12 14.10 5.55
CA LEU A 29 -78.96 14.89 5.98
C LEU A 29 -78.12 14.16 7.04
N ASN A 30 -78.72 13.24 7.80
CA ASN A 30 -78.00 12.44 8.78
C ASN A 30 -77.28 11.27 8.09
N VAL A 31 -75.99 11.12 8.39
CA VAL A 31 -75.17 10.01 7.89
C VAL A 31 -75.58 8.70 8.59
N SER A 32 -75.61 7.58 7.85
CA SER A 32 -76.01 6.30 8.43
C SER A 32 -75.05 5.85 9.53
N SER A 33 -75.57 5.24 10.59
CA SER A 33 -74.79 4.75 11.73
C SER A 33 -73.73 3.71 11.31
N GLU A 34 -74.00 2.92 10.27
CA GLU A 34 -73.04 1.97 9.69
C GLU A 34 -71.83 2.67 9.08
N ILE A 35 -72.03 3.79 8.38
CA ILE A 35 -70.95 4.59 7.80
C ILE A 35 -70.10 5.23 8.92
N LEU A 36 -70.74 5.75 9.97
CA LEU A 36 -70.04 6.33 11.13
C LEU A 36 -69.21 5.27 11.88
N ASN A 37 -69.73 4.06 12.04
CA ASN A 37 -68.98 2.94 12.60
C ASN A 37 -67.79 2.54 11.70
N GLY A 38 -67.97 2.59 10.37
CA GLY A 38 -66.89 2.40 9.41
C GLY A 38 -65.74 3.38 9.62
N PHE A 39 -66.03 4.67 9.82
CA PHE A 39 -65.00 5.68 10.15
C PHE A 39 -64.28 5.37 11.47
N GLY A 40 -65.01 4.95 12.50
CA GLY A 40 -64.41 4.53 13.78
C GLY A 40 -63.46 3.34 13.65
N MET A 41 -63.81 2.36 12.80
CA MET A 41 -62.95 1.21 12.50
C MET A 41 -61.68 1.61 11.76
N VAL A 42 -61.80 2.51 10.77
CA VAL A 42 -60.64 3.05 10.04
C VAL A 42 -59.74 3.86 10.97
N ASP A 43 -60.30 4.72 11.83
CA ASP A 43 -59.52 5.49 12.80
C ASP A 43 -58.75 4.57 13.76
N SER A 44 -59.39 3.51 14.26
CA SER A 44 -58.75 2.52 15.13
C SER A 44 -57.58 1.81 14.43
N SER A 45 -57.75 1.45 13.15
CA SER A 45 -56.68 0.86 12.33
C SER A 45 -55.51 1.83 12.08
N LEU A 46 -55.82 3.11 11.82
CA LEU A 46 -54.81 4.15 11.65
C LEU A 46 -54.03 4.40 12.95
N ARG A 47 -54.69 4.36 14.11
CA ARG A 47 -54.01 4.45 15.41
C ARG A 47 -53.09 3.27 15.68
N ALA A 48 -53.51 2.06 15.32
CA ALA A 48 -52.63 0.89 15.39
C ALA A 48 -51.42 1.05 14.47
N THR A 49 -51.62 1.60 13.26
CA THR A 49 -50.54 1.93 12.32
C THR A 49 -49.59 2.95 12.93
N ILE A 50 -50.09 4.05 13.50
CA ILE A 50 -49.28 5.07 14.19
C ILE A 50 -48.43 4.42 15.29
N SER A 51 -49.03 3.61 16.16
CA SER A 51 -48.28 2.94 17.24
C SER A 51 -47.19 2.01 16.70
N SER A 52 -47.43 1.33 15.58
CA SER A 52 -46.41 0.50 14.93
C SER A 52 -45.29 1.33 14.30
N SER A 53 -45.62 2.47 13.68
CA SER A 53 -44.66 3.38 13.08
C SER A 53 -43.83 4.10 14.15
N ASP A 54 -44.41 4.48 15.29
CA ASP A 54 -43.68 5.06 16.42
C ASP A 54 -42.62 4.09 16.93
N LYS A 55 -42.96 2.81 17.16
CA LYS A 55 -42.00 1.78 17.57
C LYS A 55 -40.88 1.61 16.55
N ARG A 56 -41.23 1.60 15.26
CA ARG A 56 -40.25 1.51 14.17
C ARG A 56 -39.33 2.73 14.15
N ASN A 57 -39.87 3.93 14.33
CA ASN A 57 -39.09 5.17 14.35
C ASN A 57 -38.14 5.17 15.54
N SER A 58 -38.60 4.83 16.75
CA SER A 58 -37.73 4.70 17.92
C SER A 58 -36.56 3.74 17.65
N ALA A 59 -36.82 2.55 17.12
CA ALA A 59 -35.76 1.60 16.78
C ALA A 59 -34.79 2.13 15.70
N LEU A 60 -35.28 2.92 14.73
CA LEU A 60 -34.42 3.57 13.74
C LEU A 60 -33.50 4.61 14.37
N TYR A 61 -34.02 5.44 15.28
CA TYR A 61 -33.24 6.44 16.01
C TYR A 61 -32.21 5.79 16.94
N ASP A 62 -32.59 4.73 17.67
CA ASP A 62 -31.67 3.99 18.54
C ASP A 62 -30.48 3.41 17.76
N ASP A 63 -30.75 2.79 16.60
CA ASP A 63 -29.69 2.23 15.76
C ASP A 63 -28.82 3.34 15.13
N PHE A 64 -29.43 4.48 14.76
CA PHE A 64 -28.69 5.63 14.23
C PHE A 64 -27.78 6.26 15.30
N GLN A 65 -28.24 6.31 16.55
CA GLN A 65 -27.44 6.77 17.69
C GLN A 65 -26.30 5.79 18.01
N PHE A 66 -26.55 4.48 17.95
CA PHE A 66 -25.50 3.47 18.09
C PHE A 66 -24.41 3.59 17.01
N MET A 67 -24.79 3.90 15.76
CA MET A 67 -23.82 4.22 14.70
C MET A 67 -22.98 5.46 15.04
N HIS A 68 -23.59 6.48 15.66
CA HIS A 68 -22.89 7.69 16.07
C HIS A 68 -21.87 7.42 17.18
N GLU A 69 -22.20 6.57 18.16
CA GLU A 69 -21.26 6.17 19.22
C GLU A 69 -20.01 5.49 18.66
N LYS A 70 -20.16 4.73 17.56
CA LYS A 70 -19.04 4.05 16.89
C LYS A 70 -18.23 4.97 15.99
N ASN A 71 -18.85 5.92 15.30
CA ASN A 71 -18.16 6.85 14.40
C ASN A 71 -18.76 8.27 14.47
N PRO A 72 -18.41 9.05 15.51
CA PRO A 72 -19.02 10.36 15.72
C PRO A 72 -18.75 11.34 14.58
N ALA A 73 -17.53 11.33 14.04
CA ALA A 73 -17.10 12.28 13.01
C ALA A 73 -17.90 12.17 11.71
N LYS A 74 -18.30 10.94 11.33
CA LYS A 74 -19.05 10.68 10.10
C LYS A 74 -20.56 10.83 10.28
N VAL A 75 -21.07 10.45 11.44
CA VAL A 75 -22.51 10.27 11.65
C VAL A 75 -23.19 11.53 12.21
N LYS A 76 -22.45 12.42 12.88
CA LYS A 76 -22.99 13.59 13.58
C LYS A 76 -23.93 14.44 12.72
N GLU A 77 -23.48 14.84 11.53
CA GLU A 77 -24.25 15.71 10.64
C GLU A 77 -25.60 15.10 10.25
N TRP A 78 -25.60 13.82 9.90
CA TRP A 78 -26.80 13.10 9.46
C TRP A 78 -27.75 12.82 10.63
N LEU A 79 -27.20 12.55 11.83
CA LEU A 79 -27.99 12.41 13.04
C LEU A 79 -28.65 13.73 13.45
N ASP A 80 -27.93 14.85 13.34
CA ASP A 80 -28.47 16.19 13.62
C ASP A 80 -29.65 16.51 12.67
N GLN A 81 -29.55 16.13 11.39
CA GLN A 81 -30.66 16.25 10.44
C GLN A 81 -31.83 15.30 10.78
N ALA A 82 -31.56 14.07 11.21
CA ALA A 82 -32.60 13.13 11.61
C ALA A 82 -33.37 13.60 12.85
N ASN A 83 -32.68 14.20 13.82
CA ASN A 83 -33.27 14.83 15.00
C ASN A 83 -34.13 16.04 14.63
N ALA A 84 -33.71 16.82 13.62
CA ALA A 84 -34.53 17.91 13.09
C ALA A 84 -35.83 17.37 12.43
N VAL A 85 -35.75 16.24 11.73
CA VAL A 85 -36.93 15.55 11.17
C VAL A 85 -37.87 15.06 12.27
N GLN A 86 -37.34 14.46 13.34
CA GLN A 86 -38.13 14.02 14.50
C GLN A 86 -38.93 15.19 15.08
N LYS A 87 -38.22 16.27 15.41
CA LYS A 87 -38.80 17.46 16.04
C LYS A 87 -39.88 18.10 15.17
N MET A 88 -39.64 18.21 13.86
CA MET A 88 -40.62 18.79 12.94
C MET A 88 -41.85 17.88 12.79
N SER A 89 -41.65 16.55 12.80
CA SER A 89 -42.74 15.56 12.73
C SER A 89 -43.58 15.57 14.00
N ASP A 90 -42.96 15.67 15.17
CA ASP A 90 -43.65 15.79 16.46
C ASP A 90 -44.46 17.09 16.57
N ASP A 91 -43.93 18.23 16.11
CA ASP A 91 -44.66 19.51 16.12
C ASP A 91 -45.97 19.43 15.33
N ILE A 92 -45.92 18.93 14.08
CA ILE A 92 -47.13 18.80 13.26
C ILE A 92 -48.07 17.71 13.79
N TYR A 93 -47.53 16.60 14.30
CA TYR A 93 -48.33 15.52 14.88
C TYR A 93 -49.13 16.01 16.09
N ASN A 94 -48.48 16.73 17.00
CA ASN A 94 -49.10 17.31 18.19
C ASN A 94 -50.08 18.43 17.83
N TYR A 95 -49.74 19.26 16.85
CA TYR A 95 -50.67 20.26 16.33
C TYR A 95 -51.96 19.64 15.78
N LEU A 96 -51.87 18.50 15.08
CA LEU A 96 -53.04 17.74 14.62
C LEU A 96 -53.86 17.18 15.79
N ALA A 97 -53.22 16.76 16.89
CA ALA A 97 -53.92 16.31 18.08
C ALA A 97 -54.73 17.45 18.73
N GLU A 98 -54.13 18.62 18.89
CA GLU A 98 -54.82 19.82 19.38
C GLU A 98 -55.92 20.29 18.42
N PHE A 99 -55.71 20.15 17.11
CA PHE A 99 -56.71 20.48 16.10
C PHE A 99 -57.94 19.57 16.22
N LYS A 100 -57.72 18.25 16.38
CA LYS A 100 -58.78 17.28 16.65
C LYS A 100 -59.57 17.62 17.91
N TYR A 101 -58.87 17.92 19.00
CA TYR A 101 -59.51 18.32 20.24
C TYR A 101 -60.33 19.62 20.10
N GLY A 102 -59.83 20.60 19.36
CA GLY A 102 -60.54 21.85 19.08
C GLY A 102 -61.87 21.64 18.35
N ILE A 103 -61.94 20.69 17.40
CA ILE A 103 -63.20 20.28 16.75
C ILE A 103 -64.13 19.62 17.77
N LEU A 104 -63.63 18.67 18.56
CA LEU A 104 -64.46 17.94 19.53
C LEU A 104 -64.99 18.84 20.64
N ARG A 105 -64.28 19.90 21.03
CA ARG A 105 -64.79 20.87 22.00
C ARG A 105 -66.02 21.63 21.50
N ILE A 106 -66.17 21.78 20.18
CA ILE A 106 -67.38 22.38 19.59
C ILE A 106 -68.50 21.33 19.52
N ALA A 107 -68.18 20.09 19.15
CA ALA A 107 -69.16 19.03 18.94
C ALA A 107 -69.69 18.41 20.25
N ASP A 108 -68.78 18.00 21.15
CA ASP A 108 -69.05 17.23 22.36
C ASP A 108 -69.08 18.10 23.64
N GLY A 109 -68.71 19.38 23.54
CA GLY A 109 -68.73 20.34 24.65
C GLY A 109 -67.57 20.20 25.64
N GLU A 110 -67.81 20.48 26.92
CA GLU A 110 -66.74 20.58 27.93
C GLU A 110 -66.11 19.22 28.33
N ASP A 111 -66.80 18.12 28.06
CA ASP A 111 -66.33 16.76 28.39
C ASP A 111 -65.71 16.03 27.19
N ALA A 112 -65.39 16.77 26.12
CA ALA A 112 -64.76 16.23 24.92
C ALA A 112 -63.46 15.45 25.22
N ASP A 113 -63.32 14.26 24.62
CA ASP A 113 -62.13 13.44 24.79
C ASP A 113 -60.90 14.06 24.08
N LYS A 114 -59.90 14.44 24.87
CA LYS A 114 -58.62 15.01 24.39
C LYS A 114 -57.88 14.10 23.41
N ASN A 115 -58.02 12.80 23.56
CA ASN A 115 -57.36 11.83 22.68
C ASN A 115 -58.16 11.55 21.40
N ALA A 116 -59.36 12.12 21.27
CA ALA A 116 -60.29 11.91 20.18
C ALA A 116 -60.62 10.43 19.93
N ILE A 117 -60.65 9.60 20.99
CA ILE A 117 -60.95 8.16 20.92
C ILE A 117 -62.46 7.97 21.01
N ASN A 118 -63.09 8.64 21.98
CA ASN A 118 -64.54 8.61 22.14
C ASN A 118 -65.17 9.90 21.62
N ILE A 119 -65.86 9.80 20.48
CA ILE A 119 -66.60 10.88 19.85
C ILE A 119 -68.09 10.65 20.12
N VAL A 120 -68.76 11.61 20.75
CA VAL A 120 -70.19 11.52 21.09
C VAL A 120 -71.05 11.97 19.91
N ALA A 121 -70.85 13.20 19.42
CA ALA A 121 -71.56 13.79 18.29
C ALA A 121 -70.86 13.45 16.96
N ARG A 122 -70.85 12.17 16.59
CA ARG A 122 -70.12 11.63 15.43
C ARG A 122 -70.63 12.18 14.09
N GLU A 123 -71.94 12.35 14.02
CA GLU A 123 -72.69 12.81 12.86
C GLU A 123 -72.70 14.32 12.68
N ASP A 124 -72.21 15.10 13.64
CA ASP A 124 -72.19 16.57 13.56
C ASP A 124 -71.38 17.02 12.34
N ILE A 125 -72.01 17.79 11.45
CA ILE A 125 -71.41 18.29 10.21
C ILE A 125 -70.96 19.76 10.30
N HIS A 126 -71.20 20.42 11.43
CA HIS A 126 -70.97 21.85 11.63
C HIS A 126 -69.67 22.13 12.38
N ALA A 127 -69.35 21.35 13.41
CA ALA A 127 -68.23 21.59 14.32
C ALA A 127 -66.87 21.65 13.61
N ALA A 128 -66.64 20.75 12.64
CA ALA A 128 -65.43 20.74 11.83
C ALA A 128 -65.28 22.03 10.99
N GLY A 129 -66.37 22.44 10.32
CA GLY A 129 -66.43 23.65 9.52
C GLY A 129 -66.30 24.93 10.36
N GLU A 130 -66.91 24.97 11.54
CA GLU A 130 -66.79 26.10 12.46
C GLU A 130 -65.34 26.28 12.94
N TYR A 131 -64.72 25.20 13.41
CA TYR A 131 -63.35 25.27 13.92
C TYR A 131 -62.33 25.58 12.83
N ALA A 132 -62.44 24.91 11.68
CA ALA A 132 -61.45 25.01 10.62
C ALA A 132 -61.66 26.24 9.72
N LEU A 133 -62.90 26.52 9.30
CA LEU A 133 -63.21 27.55 8.32
C LEU A 133 -63.59 28.86 8.99
N ALA A 134 -64.60 28.86 9.87
CA ALA A 134 -65.10 30.11 10.48
C ALA A 134 -64.09 30.75 11.43
N ARG A 135 -63.38 29.95 12.24
CA ARG A 135 -62.30 30.42 13.12
C ARG A 135 -60.93 30.52 12.41
N GLY A 136 -60.85 30.12 11.14
CA GLY A 136 -59.64 30.26 10.31
C GLY A 136 -58.47 29.32 10.65
N ASN A 137 -58.67 28.29 11.49
CA ASN A 137 -57.60 27.38 11.88
C ASN A 137 -57.16 26.44 10.74
N GLY A 138 -58.04 26.16 9.77
CA GLY A 138 -57.75 25.31 8.62
C GLY A 138 -56.61 25.88 7.75
N LYS A 139 -56.56 27.20 7.58
CA LYS A 139 -55.47 27.87 6.85
C LYS A 139 -54.12 27.65 7.54
N LYS A 140 -54.07 27.78 8.87
CA LYS A 140 -52.87 27.53 9.67
C LYS A 140 -52.42 26.07 9.58
N LEU A 141 -53.37 25.14 9.60
CA LEU A 141 -53.07 23.72 9.43
C LEU A 141 -52.45 23.44 8.06
N ARG A 142 -53.04 23.97 6.98
CA ARG A 142 -52.51 23.83 5.62
C ARG A 142 -51.08 24.36 5.51
N GLU A 143 -50.82 25.55 6.03
CA GLU A 143 -49.48 26.17 6.02
C GLU A 143 -48.44 25.33 6.76
N LYS A 144 -48.80 24.74 7.90
CA LYS A 144 -47.91 23.82 8.63
C LYS A 144 -47.66 22.52 7.84
N ILE A 145 -48.68 21.94 7.21
CA ILE A 145 -48.53 20.76 6.34
C ILE A 145 -47.63 21.07 5.14
N ASP A 146 -47.84 22.23 4.50
CA ASP A 146 -47.01 22.69 3.37
C ASP A 146 -45.55 22.87 3.80
N THR A 147 -45.31 23.49 4.95
CA THR A 147 -43.96 23.69 5.50
C THR A 147 -43.27 22.35 5.79
N TYR A 148 -43.99 21.41 6.41
CA TYR A 148 -43.47 20.08 6.69
C TYR A 148 -43.12 19.32 5.40
N ARG A 149 -44.01 19.36 4.40
CA ARG A 149 -43.78 18.76 3.08
C ARG A 149 -42.53 19.31 2.40
N GLU A 150 -42.37 20.62 2.34
CA GLU A 150 -41.20 21.23 1.70
C GLU A 150 -39.90 20.93 2.46
N PHE A 151 -39.97 20.87 3.80
CA PHE A 151 -38.84 20.43 4.62
C PHE A 151 -38.43 18.98 4.28
N LEU A 152 -39.38 18.04 4.22
CA LEU A 152 -39.07 16.64 3.87
C LEU A 152 -38.52 16.49 2.45
N LYS A 153 -39.04 17.25 1.48
CA LYS A 153 -38.53 17.26 0.09
C LYS A 153 -37.09 17.76 0.01
N LYS A 154 -36.75 18.78 0.79
CA LYS A 154 -35.38 19.30 0.86
C LYS A 154 -34.44 18.28 1.48
N THR A 155 -34.88 17.57 2.52
CA THR A 155 -34.08 16.57 3.24
C THR A 155 -33.92 15.27 2.46
N ASN A 156 -34.97 14.81 1.76
CA ASN A 156 -34.93 13.61 0.91
C ASN A 156 -35.53 13.90 -0.48
N PRO A 157 -34.74 14.51 -1.39
CA PRO A 157 -35.20 14.87 -2.74
C PRO A 157 -35.64 13.67 -3.57
N GLY A 158 -35.06 12.49 -3.34
CA GLY A 158 -35.36 11.27 -4.10
C GLY A 158 -36.78 10.73 -3.90
N LYS A 159 -37.49 11.20 -2.85
CA LYS A 159 -38.89 10.85 -2.57
C LYS A 159 -39.84 12.05 -2.63
N ALA A 160 -39.45 13.13 -3.31
CA ALA A 160 -40.26 14.35 -3.35
C ALA A 160 -41.70 14.12 -3.83
N ASP A 161 -41.91 13.27 -4.83
CA ASP A 161 -43.24 12.93 -5.36
C ASP A 161 -44.12 12.22 -4.32
N MET A 162 -43.53 11.31 -3.53
CA MET A 162 -44.23 10.63 -2.44
C MET A 162 -44.76 11.63 -1.42
N TYR A 163 -43.93 12.61 -1.01
CA TYR A 163 -44.34 13.64 -0.06
C TYR A 163 -45.40 14.59 -0.65
N ASN A 164 -45.31 14.90 -1.95
CA ASN A 164 -46.34 15.67 -2.65
C ASN A 164 -47.69 14.94 -2.65
N THR A 165 -47.69 13.62 -2.81
CA THR A 165 -48.92 12.82 -2.79
C THR A 165 -49.49 12.67 -1.37
N MET A 166 -48.65 12.35 -0.37
CA MET A 166 -49.10 12.15 1.01
C MET A 166 -49.67 13.44 1.63
N PHE A 167 -49.00 14.56 1.39
CA PHE A 167 -49.33 15.87 1.97
C PHE A 167 -49.89 16.82 0.91
N ALA A 168 -50.73 16.30 0.00
CA ALA A 168 -51.36 17.11 -1.04
C ALA A 168 -52.36 18.10 -0.43
N THR A 169 -52.12 19.39 -0.67
CA THR A 169 -52.93 20.54 -0.22
C THR A 169 -53.44 21.37 -1.41
N ALA A 170 -53.53 20.74 -2.59
CA ALA A 170 -53.84 21.42 -3.84
C ALA A 170 -55.18 22.16 -3.78
N GLY A 171 -55.19 23.41 -4.27
CA GLY A 171 -56.39 24.24 -4.38
C GLY A 171 -56.52 25.38 -3.36
N GLY A 172 -55.55 25.58 -2.46
CA GLY A 172 -55.60 26.65 -1.45
C GLY A 172 -56.85 26.47 -0.59
N SER A 173 -57.63 27.54 -0.38
CA SER A 173 -58.91 27.54 0.38
C SER A 173 -59.89 26.41 0.00
N LYS A 174 -59.78 25.87 -1.22
CA LYS A 174 -60.59 24.73 -1.68
C LYS A 174 -60.23 23.42 -0.97
N TRP A 175 -59.01 23.26 -0.48
CA TRP A 175 -58.59 22.09 0.29
C TRP A 175 -59.22 22.12 1.69
N GLU A 176 -59.14 23.25 2.40
CA GLU A 176 -59.76 23.41 3.72
C GLU A 176 -61.27 23.18 3.62
N THR A 177 -61.92 23.80 2.64
CA THR A 177 -63.36 23.64 2.41
C THR A 177 -63.71 22.18 2.12
N LYS A 178 -62.99 21.50 1.22
CA LYS A 178 -63.26 20.09 0.88
C LYS A 178 -63.10 19.14 2.09
N LEU A 179 -62.20 19.46 3.01
CA LEU A 179 -61.89 18.59 4.15
C LEU A 179 -62.76 18.85 5.38
N PHE A 180 -63.36 20.03 5.50
CA PHE A 180 -64.06 20.43 6.73
C PHE A 180 -65.48 20.98 6.52
N GLU A 181 -65.89 21.33 5.30
CA GLU A 181 -67.25 21.80 5.03
C GLU A 181 -68.23 20.62 4.99
N SER A 182 -69.27 20.69 5.83
CA SER A 182 -70.33 19.67 5.92
C SER A 182 -69.81 18.23 6.10
N MET A 183 -68.61 18.08 6.68
CA MET A 183 -68.00 16.78 6.93
C MET A 183 -68.33 16.34 8.35
N PRO A 184 -68.88 15.13 8.56
CA PRO A 184 -69.13 14.60 9.90
C PRO A 184 -67.86 14.62 10.74
N VAL A 185 -67.98 14.96 12.02
CA VAL A 185 -66.85 15.00 12.97
C VAL A 185 -66.08 13.70 12.95
N SER A 186 -66.75 12.54 12.93
CA SER A 186 -66.06 11.25 12.85
C SER A 186 -65.14 11.15 11.63
N ALA A 187 -65.60 11.61 10.47
CA ALA A 187 -64.83 11.55 9.22
C ALA A 187 -63.68 12.58 9.20
N ALA A 188 -63.92 13.80 9.71
CA ALA A 188 -62.88 14.81 9.84
C ALA A 188 -61.75 14.36 10.79
N ILE A 189 -62.11 13.78 11.94
CA ILE A 189 -61.15 13.21 12.89
C ILE A 189 -60.35 12.06 12.25
N THR A 190 -61.01 11.13 11.56
CA THR A 190 -60.32 10.02 10.86
C THR A 190 -59.31 10.55 9.83
N MET A 191 -59.66 11.59 9.07
CA MET A 191 -58.73 12.20 8.11
C MET A 191 -57.53 12.86 8.78
N LEU A 192 -57.71 13.52 9.92
CA LEU A 192 -56.61 14.08 10.71
C LEU A 192 -55.72 12.99 11.30
N THR A 193 -56.30 11.88 11.75
CA THR A 193 -55.55 10.68 12.18
C THR A 193 -54.79 10.05 11.01
N LYS A 194 -55.34 10.06 9.79
CA LYS A 194 -54.62 9.62 8.58
C LYS A 194 -53.38 10.48 8.33
N TYR A 195 -53.48 11.81 8.45
CA TYR A 195 -52.31 12.69 8.35
C TYR A 195 -51.25 12.37 9.43
N GLN A 196 -51.67 12.09 10.66
CA GLN A 196 -50.76 11.65 11.73
C GLN A 196 -50.03 10.35 11.38
N ALA A 197 -50.72 9.37 10.78
CA ALA A 197 -50.10 8.14 10.30
C ALA A 197 -49.09 8.40 9.16
N ASP A 198 -49.45 9.25 8.19
CA ASP A 198 -48.56 9.63 7.11
C ASP A 198 -47.30 10.35 7.61
N ILE A 199 -47.43 11.21 8.62
CA ILE A 199 -46.29 11.90 9.25
C ILE A 199 -45.30 10.89 9.82
N ARG A 200 -45.77 9.91 10.61
CA ARG A 200 -44.89 8.88 11.18
C ARG A 200 -44.23 8.00 10.12
N ASN A 201 -44.95 7.70 9.04
CA ASN A 201 -44.38 6.96 7.92
C ASN A 201 -43.34 7.78 7.13
N ALA A 202 -43.62 9.06 6.88
CA ALA A 202 -42.70 9.96 6.17
C ALA A 202 -41.43 10.24 6.98
N GLU A 203 -41.56 10.36 8.30
CA GLU A 203 -40.44 10.40 9.25
C GLU A 203 -39.56 9.15 9.10
N ALA A 204 -40.14 7.95 9.17
CA ALA A 204 -39.43 6.68 9.02
C ALA A 204 -38.61 6.63 7.71
N GLU A 205 -39.23 7.00 6.59
CA GLU A 205 -38.63 6.96 5.26
C GLU A 205 -37.50 7.99 5.10
N THR A 206 -37.65 9.17 5.73
CA THR A 206 -36.63 10.22 5.69
C THR A 206 -35.44 9.86 6.56
N VAL A 207 -35.67 9.33 7.76
CA VAL A 207 -34.60 8.87 8.66
C VAL A 207 -33.85 7.69 8.06
N GLN A 208 -34.55 6.73 7.45
CA GLN A 208 -33.92 5.62 6.74
C GLN A 208 -33.04 6.11 5.58
N TYR A 209 -33.48 7.14 4.85
CA TYR A 209 -32.67 7.77 3.81
C TYR A 209 -31.40 8.40 4.39
N LEU A 210 -31.52 9.23 5.43
CA LEU A 210 -30.37 9.88 6.08
C LEU A 210 -29.38 8.85 6.62
N LYS A 211 -29.87 7.77 7.21
CA LYS A 211 -29.04 6.65 7.65
C LYS A 211 -28.35 5.95 6.49
N SER A 212 -28.98 5.74 5.35
CA SER A 212 -28.28 5.17 4.19
C SER A 212 -27.14 6.06 3.69
N ARG A 213 -27.25 7.40 3.84
CA ARG A 213 -26.19 8.34 3.44
C ARG A 213 -24.90 8.14 4.26
N THR A 214 -24.98 7.66 5.50
CA THR A 214 -23.77 7.32 6.26
C THR A 214 -23.03 6.10 5.69
N ASP A 215 -23.73 5.21 4.99
CA ASP A 215 -23.14 4.02 4.37
C ASP A 215 -22.59 4.31 2.95
N PHE A 216 -23.19 5.25 2.21
CA PHE A 216 -22.80 5.56 0.82
C PHE A 216 -21.43 6.22 0.65
N GLU A 217 -20.87 6.82 1.71
CA GLU A 217 -19.51 7.40 1.67
C GLU A 217 -18.40 6.42 2.03
N ASP A 218 -18.72 5.17 2.40
CA ASP A 218 -17.68 4.16 2.55
C ASP A 218 -17.16 3.68 1.19
N PHE A 219 -15.83 3.61 1.10
CA PHE A 219 -15.15 2.70 0.19
C PHE A 219 -15.83 1.33 0.32
N ARG A 220 -16.48 0.86 -0.75
CA ARG A 220 -17.09 -0.48 -0.74
C ARG A 220 -15.98 -1.52 -0.73
N VAL A 221 -15.53 -1.88 0.47
CA VAL A 221 -14.58 -2.97 0.67
C VAL A 221 -15.30 -4.28 0.37
N ASN A 222 -14.98 -4.89 -0.77
CA ASN A 222 -15.49 -6.22 -1.13
C ASN A 222 -14.41 -7.29 -1.12
N LYS A 223 -13.13 -6.90 -1.04
CA LYS A 223 -12.01 -7.83 -1.03
C LYS A 223 -10.98 -7.40 0.00
N VAL A 224 -10.74 -8.28 0.96
CA VAL A 224 -9.75 -8.10 2.02
C VAL A 224 -8.64 -9.12 1.79
N GLN A 225 -7.40 -8.66 1.71
CA GLN A 225 -6.22 -9.50 1.51
C GLN A 225 -5.10 -9.06 2.43
N ALA A 226 -4.39 -10.01 3.03
CA ALA A 226 -3.16 -9.72 3.77
C ALA A 226 -1.99 -9.59 2.79
N PHE A 227 -1.19 -8.55 2.99
CA PHE A 227 0.07 -8.33 2.28
C PHE A 227 1.22 -8.33 3.29
N VAL A 228 2.32 -8.96 2.91
CA VAL A 228 3.57 -8.95 3.68
C VAL A 228 4.56 -8.07 2.93
N VAL A 229 4.99 -6.99 3.58
CA VAL A 229 5.94 -6.02 3.04
C VAL A 229 7.26 -6.17 3.79
N PRO A 230 8.20 -6.97 3.26
CA PRO A 230 9.50 -7.12 3.90
C PRO A 230 10.40 -5.90 3.65
N ASN A 231 11.17 -5.49 4.66
CA ASN A 231 12.18 -4.44 4.50
C ASN A 231 13.28 -4.87 3.50
N SER A 232 13.64 -6.16 3.52
CA SER A 232 14.50 -6.79 2.53
C SER A 232 14.06 -8.23 2.29
N ARG A 233 14.09 -8.66 1.03
CA ARG A 233 13.86 -10.07 0.65
C ARG A 233 15.13 -10.93 0.70
N TYR A 234 16.30 -10.32 0.91
CA TYR A 234 17.58 -10.99 1.01
C TYR A 234 18.22 -10.73 2.38
N ILE A 235 18.56 -11.78 3.10
CA ILE A 235 19.06 -11.71 4.48
C ILE A 235 20.25 -12.65 4.61
N ILE A 236 21.33 -12.12 5.18
CA ILE A 236 22.52 -12.92 5.51
C ILE A 236 22.23 -13.70 6.80
N GLN A 237 22.74 -14.93 6.91
CA GLN A 237 22.60 -15.75 8.11
C GLN A 237 23.06 -14.97 9.36
N GLY A 238 22.21 -14.96 10.40
CA GLY A 238 22.41 -14.18 11.63
C GLY A 238 21.86 -12.74 11.58
N GLY A 239 21.45 -12.26 10.41
CA GLY A 239 20.75 -10.98 10.25
C GLY A 239 19.29 -11.03 10.71
N ARG A 240 18.70 -9.87 10.98
CA ARG A 240 17.29 -9.74 11.38
C ARG A 240 16.38 -9.69 10.15
N TYR A 241 15.37 -10.54 10.11
CA TYR A 241 14.23 -10.37 9.21
C TYR A 241 13.18 -9.45 9.85
N SER A 242 12.73 -8.44 9.12
CA SER A 242 11.59 -7.60 9.50
C SER A 242 10.66 -7.39 8.31
N ALA A 243 9.37 -7.51 8.55
CA ALA A 243 8.32 -7.29 7.56
C ALA A 243 7.07 -6.75 8.24
N ASP A 244 6.42 -5.79 7.58
CA ASP A 244 5.11 -5.31 7.99
C ASP A 244 4.04 -6.22 7.40
N ILE A 245 3.15 -6.73 8.25
CA ILE A 245 2.00 -7.53 7.84
C ILE A 245 0.79 -6.61 7.87
N ILE A 246 0.31 -6.24 6.69
CA ILE A 246 -0.78 -5.27 6.53
C ILE A 246 -2.01 -5.96 5.94
N LEU A 247 -3.18 -5.52 6.39
CA LEU A 247 -4.45 -5.92 5.82
C LEU A 247 -4.87 -4.85 4.81
N ALA A 248 -4.90 -5.19 3.52
CA ALA A 248 -5.39 -4.30 2.49
C ALA A 248 -6.84 -4.64 2.14
N ALA A 249 -7.68 -3.62 2.26
CA ALA A 249 -9.08 -3.64 1.87
C ALA A 249 -9.22 -2.91 0.52
N THR A 250 -9.67 -3.61 -0.52
CA THR A 250 -9.84 -3.05 -1.87
C THR A 250 -11.26 -3.24 -2.38
N ASP A 251 -11.69 -2.36 -3.28
CA ASP A 251 -12.91 -2.52 -4.06
C ASP A 251 -12.58 -3.07 -5.45
N SER A 252 -12.86 -4.35 -5.69
CA SER A 252 -12.66 -5.01 -6.99
C SER A 252 -13.56 -4.50 -8.12
N THR A 253 -14.62 -3.74 -7.79
CA THR A 253 -15.56 -3.21 -8.79
C THR A 253 -15.11 -1.87 -9.37
N ARG A 254 -14.30 -1.10 -8.63
CA ARG A 254 -13.74 0.17 -9.09
C ARG A 254 -12.54 -0.03 -10.02
N GLN A 255 -12.37 0.92 -10.93
CA GLN A 255 -11.18 1.00 -11.79
C GLN A 255 -10.15 1.92 -11.14
N TYR A 256 -8.96 1.37 -10.91
CA TYR A 256 -7.80 2.12 -10.44
C TYR A 256 -6.86 2.39 -11.62
N GLU A 257 -6.29 3.59 -11.66
CA GLU A 257 -5.21 3.92 -12.58
C GLU A 257 -3.88 3.89 -11.84
N TYR A 258 -2.97 3.02 -12.30
CA TYR A 258 -1.65 2.87 -11.73
C TYR A 258 -0.65 3.63 -12.61
N MET A 259 0.08 4.57 -12.03
CA MET A 259 1.15 5.30 -12.70
C MET A 259 2.47 5.07 -11.97
N VAL A 260 3.53 4.69 -12.69
CA VAL A 260 4.88 4.52 -12.14
C VAL A 260 5.85 5.30 -13.02
N ASN A 261 6.68 6.17 -12.42
CA ASN A 261 7.63 7.03 -13.11
C ASN A 261 7.02 7.77 -14.33
N GLY A 262 5.78 8.26 -14.17
CA GLY A 262 5.03 8.97 -15.22
C GLY A 262 4.35 8.10 -16.28
N SER A 263 4.58 6.78 -16.29
CA SER A 263 3.97 5.85 -17.25
C SER A 263 2.77 5.11 -16.64
N ARG A 264 1.69 4.95 -17.42
CA ARG A 264 0.50 4.16 -17.03
C ARG A 264 0.83 2.67 -17.10
N ILE A 265 0.52 1.95 -16.03
CA ILE A 265 0.68 0.49 -15.96
C ILE A 265 -0.63 -0.18 -16.40
N PRO A 266 -0.59 -1.07 -17.41
CA PRO A 266 -1.77 -1.82 -17.82
C PRO A 266 -2.25 -2.75 -16.70
N THR A 267 -3.56 -2.84 -16.54
CA THR A 267 -4.24 -3.76 -15.61
C THR A 267 -4.77 -4.94 -16.41
N GLY A 268 -4.37 -6.17 -16.07
CA GLY A 268 -4.60 -7.33 -16.97
C GLY A 268 -4.82 -8.69 -16.33
N GLY A 269 -5.06 -8.78 -15.02
CA GLY A 269 -5.25 -10.06 -14.31
C GLY A 269 -6.62 -10.20 -13.61
N PRO A 270 -6.95 -11.39 -13.08
CA PRO A 270 -8.20 -11.66 -12.34
C PRO A 270 -8.41 -10.75 -11.11
N ASN A 271 -7.36 -10.10 -10.63
CA ASN A 271 -7.40 -9.16 -9.51
C ASN A 271 -7.36 -7.68 -9.92
N LYS A 272 -7.27 -7.35 -11.23
CA LYS A 272 -7.16 -5.97 -11.78
C LYS A 272 -6.05 -5.08 -11.18
N PHE A 273 -5.09 -5.64 -10.44
CA PHE A 273 -3.92 -4.90 -9.95
C PHE A 273 -2.96 -4.56 -11.09
N GLY A 274 -2.28 -3.40 -10.98
CA GLY A 274 -1.19 -3.03 -11.87
C GLY A 274 0.05 -3.86 -11.58
N LYS A 275 0.60 -4.54 -12.60
CA LYS A 275 1.84 -5.30 -12.48
C LYS A 275 2.99 -4.49 -13.10
N TYR A 276 3.91 -4.02 -12.26
CA TYR A 276 5.10 -3.29 -12.70
C TYR A 276 6.29 -4.24 -12.82
N GLU A 277 6.79 -4.46 -14.03
CA GLU A 277 7.91 -5.37 -14.33
C GLU A 277 8.83 -4.75 -15.38
N PHE A 278 10.13 -4.97 -15.22
CA PHE A 278 11.17 -4.62 -16.17
C PHE A 278 12.41 -5.48 -15.88
N VAL A 279 13.33 -5.55 -16.85
CA VAL A 279 14.63 -6.22 -16.67
C VAL A 279 15.65 -5.18 -16.19
N ALA A 280 16.25 -5.42 -15.03
CA ALA A 280 17.30 -4.55 -14.50
C ALA A 280 18.62 -4.73 -15.27
N SER A 281 19.23 -3.63 -15.74
CA SER A 281 20.45 -3.64 -16.55
C SER A 281 21.69 -3.12 -15.82
N GLN A 282 21.51 -2.23 -14.85
CA GLN A 282 22.59 -1.60 -14.10
C GLN A 282 22.58 -2.06 -12.64
N THR A 283 23.77 -2.16 -12.05
CA THR A 283 23.95 -2.54 -10.65
C THR A 283 23.87 -1.31 -9.76
N GLY A 284 23.23 -1.41 -8.61
CA GLY A 284 23.05 -0.29 -7.68
C GLY A 284 21.69 -0.32 -6.99
N THR A 285 21.43 0.69 -6.17
CA THR A 285 20.11 0.94 -5.57
C THR A 285 19.39 1.99 -6.39
N PHE A 286 18.17 1.67 -6.81
CA PHE A 286 17.34 2.52 -7.65
C PHE A 286 16.02 2.80 -6.93
N LYS A 287 15.59 4.05 -6.99
CA LYS A 287 14.29 4.47 -6.47
C LYS A 287 13.27 4.56 -7.59
N TYR A 288 12.04 4.20 -7.30
CA TYR A 288 10.91 4.45 -8.18
C TYR A 288 9.77 5.04 -7.38
N SER A 289 8.96 5.87 -8.04
CA SER A 289 7.80 6.50 -7.43
C SER A 289 6.62 6.38 -8.36
N GLY A 290 5.43 6.48 -7.78
CA GLY A 290 4.21 6.34 -8.53
C GLY A 290 3.02 6.93 -7.81
N THR A 291 1.87 6.79 -8.44
CA THR A 291 0.59 7.23 -7.89
C THR A 291 -0.49 6.26 -8.31
N ILE A 292 -1.33 5.89 -7.36
CA ILE A 292 -2.58 5.18 -7.63
C ILE A 292 -3.69 6.23 -7.64
N ARG A 293 -4.45 6.31 -8.73
CA ARG A 293 -5.58 7.23 -8.86
C ARG A 293 -6.89 6.47 -8.94
N MET A 294 -7.93 7.05 -8.35
CA MET A 294 -9.29 6.54 -8.34
C MET A 294 -10.24 7.70 -8.56
N GLN A 295 -11.30 7.49 -9.35
CA GLN A 295 -12.40 8.45 -9.42
C GLN A 295 -13.21 8.45 -8.11
N ASP A 296 -13.49 9.64 -7.60
CA ASP A 296 -14.46 9.84 -6.53
C ASP A 296 -15.89 9.76 -7.07
N ASN A 297 -16.87 9.76 -6.16
CA ASN A 297 -18.29 9.69 -6.52
C ASN A 297 -18.83 10.99 -7.18
N GLN A 298 -18.02 12.05 -7.25
CA GLN A 298 -18.35 13.34 -7.86
C GLN A 298 -17.61 13.59 -9.19
N GLY A 299 -16.87 12.60 -9.69
CA GLY A 299 -16.11 12.66 -10.95
C GLY A 299 -14.71 13.25 -10.84
N GLY A 300 -14.26 13.65 -9.65
CA GLY A 300 -12.87 14.05 -9.36
C GLY A 300 -11.95 12.83 -9.19
N PHE A 301 -10.63 13.06 -9.09
CA PHE A 301 -9.65 11.99 -8.85
C PHE A 301 -8.98 12.14 -7.49
N ILE A 302 -9.01 11.09 -6.69
CA ILE A 302 -8.21 10.95 -5.47
C ILE A 302 -6.92 10.23 -5.84
N SER A 303 -5.78 10.75 -5.35
CA SER A 303 -4.43 10.27 -5.68
C SER A 303 -3.68 9.81 -4.43
N TYR A 304 -3.08 8.62 -4.50
CA TYR A 304 -2.24 8.04 -3.45
C TYR A 304 -0.81 7.87 -3.97
N PRO A 305 0.13 8.77 -3.61
CA PRO A 305 1.52 8.65 -4.02
C PRO A 305 2.23 7.55 -3.23
N PHE A 306 3.24 6.93 -3.85
CA PHE A 306 4.15 6.01 -3.18
C PHE A 306 5.57 6.18 -3.71
N THR A 307 6.55 5.77 -2.92
CA THR A 307 7.97 5.77 -3.28
C THR A 307 8.62 4.56 -2.65
N GLU A 308 9.36 3.81 -3.45
CA GLU A 308 10.02 2.58 -3.04
C GLU A 308 11.40 2.48 -3.69
N GLU A 309 12.23 1.56 -3.20
CA GLU A 309 13.56 1.30 -3.76
C GLU A 309 13.82 -0.19 -3.97
N TYR A 310 14.68 -0.50 -4.94
CA TYR A 310 15.16 -1.86 -5.21
C TYR A 310 16.66 -1.84 -5.48
N THR A 311 17.34 -2.93 -5.11
CA THR A 311 18.79 -3.09 -5.30
C THR A 311 19.08 -4.21 -6.28
N VAL A 312 19.97 -3.94 -7.23
CA VAL A 312 20.40 -4.88 -8.27
C VAL A 312 21.86 -5.26 -8.03
N GLY A 313 22.09 -6.53 -7.70
CA GLY A 313 23.42 -7.11 -7.56
C GLY A 313 23.96 -7.67 -8.88
N LYS A 314 25.29 -7.79 -9.01
CA LYS A 314 25.89 -8.55 -10.11
C LYS A 314 25.62 -10.05 -9.89
N PRO A 315 25.32 -10.82 -10.94
CA PRO A 315 25.42 -12.28 -10.87
C PRO A 315 26.85 -12.64 -10.44
N ALA A 316 26.98 -13.44 -9.38
CA ALA A 316 28.28 -13.88 -8.88
C ALA A 316 28.22 -15.39 -8.65
N ALA A 317 29.20 -16.10 -9.19
CA ALA A 317 29.46 -17.50 -8.89
C ALA A 317 30.92 -17.60 -8.45
N THR A 318 31.16 -18.29 -7.33
CA THR A 318 32.51 -18.57 -6.85
C THR A 318 32.98 -19.88 -7.47
N ILE A 319 33.94 -19.80 -8.39
CA ILE A 319 34.64 -20.96 -8.94
C ILE A 319 36.06 -20.91 -8.39
N SER A 320 36.39 -21.83 -7.50
CA SER A 320 37.71 -21.92 -6.87
C SER A 320 38.29 -23.31 -7.07
N ASN A 321 39.58 -23.38 -7.37
CA ASN A 321 40.35 -24.62 -7.33
C ASN A 321 40.97 -24.76 -5.93
N GLU A 322 40.49 -25.71 -5.14
CA GLU A 322 40.93 -25.92 -3.75
C GLU A 322 42.43 -26.30 -3.66
N ASP A 323 42.96 -26.99 -4.67
CA ASP A 323 44.38 -27.33 -4.74
C ASP A 323 45.27 -26.09 -4.92
N LEU A 324 44.71 -24.99 -5.44
CA LEU A 324 45.40 -23.72 -5.66
C LEU A 324 45.22 -22.71 -4.51
N ASN A 325 44.78 -23.15 -3.34
CA ASN A 325 44.82 -22.34 -2.10
C ASN A 325 46.27 -22.18 -1.60
N VAL A 326 47.09 -21.49 -2.38
CA VAL A 326 48.52 -21.26 -2.15
C VAL A 326 48.83 -19.77 -2.31
N VAL A 327 49.66 -19.25 -1.40
CA VAL A 327 50.29 -17.93 -1.54
C VAL A 327 51.79 -18.09 -1.54
N TYR A 328 52.48 -17.29 -2.34
CA TYR A 328 53.93 -17.29 -2.39
C TYR A 328 54.50 -16.25 -1.42
N ARG A 329 55.49 -16.68 -0.64
CA ARG A 329 56.26 -15.81 0.25
C ARG A 329 57.07 -14.79 -0.57
N GLY A 330 57.25 -13.58 -0.04
CA GLY A 330 58.15 -12.57 -0.60
C GLY A 330 57.61 -11.80 -1.82
N ILE A 331 56.40 -12.12 -2.30
CA ILE A 331 55.77 -11.39 -3.42
C ILE A 331 54.36 -10.93 -3.07
N ASP A 332 53.85 -10.01 -3.89
CA ASP A 332 52.48 -9.51 -3.81
C ASP A 332 51.51 -10.54 -4.41
N ASN A 333 50.73 -11.22 -3.57
CA ASN A 333 49.69 -12.13 -4.01
C ASN A 333 48.40 -11.33 -4.25
N ARG A 334 47.87 -11.34 -5.48
CA ARG A 334 46.69 -10.54 -5.85
C ARG A 334 45.41 -11.34 -5.66
N PHE A 335 44.47 -10.78 -4.89
CA PHE A 335 43.19 -11.39 -4.56
C PHE A 335 42.04 -10.50 -5.01
N SER A 336 40.99 -11.13 -5.53
CA SER A 336 39.68 -10.52 -5.74
C SER A 336 38.71 -11.10 -4.72
N VAL A 337 38.11 -10.24 -3.90
CA VAL A 337 37.21 -10.62 -2.81
C VAL A 337 35.89 -9.91 -2.98
N SER A 338 34.82 -10.68 -3.07
CA SER A 338 33.44 -10.19 -3.15
C SER A 338 32.55 -10.91 -2.15
N VAL A 339 31.57 -10.18 -1.61
CA VAL A 339 30.54 -10.72 -0.72
C VAL A 339 29.19 -10.44 -1.38
N PRO A 340 28.38 -11.48 -1.70
CA PRO A 340 27.07 -11.28 -2.29
C PRO A 340 26.19 -10.36 -1.45
N GLY A 341 25.53 -9.40 -2.10
CA GLY A 341 24.65 -8.43 -1.43
C GLY A 341 25.36 -7.28 -0.69
N ILE A 342 26.70 -7.26 -0.65
CA ILE A 342 27.48 -6.19 -0.01
C ILE A 342 28.33 -5.46 -1.05
N ALA A 343 28.28 -4.12 -1.02
CA ALA A 343 29.10 -3.28 -1.88
C ALA A 343 30.60 -3.43 -1.55
N ALA A 344 31.46 -3.44 -2.58
CA ALA A 344 32.89 -3.77 -2.44
C ALA A 344 33.67 -2.76 -1.55
N GLU A 345 33.14 -1.55 -1.39
CA GLU A 345 33.61 -0.53 -0.45
C GLU A 345 33.38 -0.91 1.01
N ASN A 346 32.35 -1.70 1.32
CA ASN A 346 31.97 -2.14 2.66
C ASN A 346 32.63 -3.47 3.05
N VAL A 347 33.32 -4.13 2.11
CA VAL A 347 34.13 -5.32 2.38
C VAL A 347 35.48 -4.92 3.00
N ARG A 348 35.91 -5.69 3.99
CA ARG A 348 37.19 -5.60 4.69
C ARG A 348 37.86 -6.97 4.67
N VAL A 349 39.17 -6.98 4.51
CA VAL A 349 39.98 -8.21 4.50
C VAL A 349 41.08 -8.06 5.53
N ARG A 350 41.19 -9.05 6.41
CA ARG A 350 42.26 -9.20 7.39
C ARG A 350 42.98 -10.51 7.15
N VAL A 351 44.27 -10.54 7.41
CA VAL A 351 45.10 -11.75 7.26
C VAL A 351 45.79 -12.03 8.58
N GLU A 352 45.67 -13.26 9.07
CA GLU A 352 46.47 -13.74 10.19
C GLU A 352 47.73 -14.43 9.66
N GLY A 353 48.91 -14.00 10.14
CA GLY A 353 50.19 -14.48 9.62
C GLY A 353 50.70 -13.73 8.38
N GLY A 354 50.10 -12.58 8.08
CA GLY A 354 50.49 -11.73 6.96
C GLY A 354 49.81 -10.37 7.02
N SER A 355 49.90 -9.64 5.91
CA SER A 355 49.25 -8.33 5.73
C SER A 355 48.36 -8.31 4.49
N ALA A 356 47.31 -7.49 4.53
CA ALA A 356 46.43 -7.21 3.42
C ALA A 356 46.38 -5.70 3.15
N ALA A 357 46.54 -5.32 1.88
CA ALA A 357 46.41 -3.95 1.41
C ALA A 357 45.33 -3.87 0.33
N LYS A 358 44.34 -2.99 0.51
CA LYS A 358 43.31 -2.73 -0.49
C LYS A 358 43.89 -1.89 -1.62
N THR A 359 43.82 -2.37 -2.85
CA THR A 359 44.33 -1.64 -4.03
C THR A 359 43.23 -0.96 -4.82
N ALA A 360 42.06 -1.60 -4.90
CA ALA A 360 40.85 -1.05 -5.50
C ALA A 360 39.62 -1.69 -4.84
N SER A 361 38.41 -1.21 -5.17
CA SER A 361 37.17 -1.83 -4.71
C SER A 361 37.12 -3.31 -5.10
N GLY A 362 37.15 -4.20 -4.09
CA GLY A 362 37.14 -5.65 -4.27
C GLY A 362 38.50 -6.30 -4.53
N ASN A 363 39.58 -5.53 -4.71
CA ASN A 363 40.92 -6.06 -4.99
C ASN A 363 41.89 -5.80 -3.83
N TYR A 364 42.66 -6.84 -3.47
CA TYR A 364 43.58 -6.84 -2.34
C TYR A 364 44.93 -7.43 -2.74
N ILE A 365 46.01 -6.90 -2.17
CA ILE A 365 47.33 -7.53 -2.18
C ILE A 365 47.55 -8.16 -0.81
N ILE A 366 47.86 -9.46 -0.79
CA ILE A 366 48.17 -10.22 0.41
C ILE A 366 49.66 -10.59 0.40
N ARG A 367 50.33 -10.33 1.51
CA ARG A 367 51.73 -10.70 1.75
C ARG A 367 51.80 -11.66 2.92
N ALA A 368 52.37 -12.84 2.69
CA ALA A 368 52.62 -13.81 3.75
C ALA A 368 53.89 -13.44 4.53
N GLU A 369 53.79 -13.40 5.86
CA GLU A 369 54.89 -13.01 6.75
C GLU A 369 55.43 -14.20 7.56
N ARG A 370 54.61 -15.24 7.76
CA ARG A 370 55.00 -16.51 8.40
C ARG A 370 54.97 -17.68 7.43
N ASP A 371 55.61 -18.77 7.83
CA ASP A 371 55.60 -20.03 7.09
C ASP A 371 54.42 -20.91 7.51
N GLY A 372 54.16 -21.99 6.76
CA GLY A 372 53.03 -22.89 7.01
C GLY A 372 51.76 -22.39 6.33
N GLU A 373 50.86 -21.79 7.10
CA GLU A 373 49.54 -21.36 6.63
C GLU A 373 49.18 -19.94 7.09
N ILE A 374 48.48 -19.19 6.26
CA ILE A 374 47.84 -17.92 6.62
C ILE A 374 46.33 -18.07 6.54
N ASN A 375 45.62 -17.29 7.35
CA ASN A 375 44.17 -17.27 7.37
C ASN A 375 43.67 -15.93 6.85
N VAL A 376 42.93 -15.94 5.74
CA VAL A 376 42.34 -14.74 5.14
C VAL A 376 40.90 -14.65 5.63
N ILE A 377 40.61 -13.62 6.41
CA ILE A 377 39.31 -13.37 7.04
C ILE A 377 38.64 -12.23 6.28
N VAL A 378 37.41 -12.47 5.83
CA VAL A 378 36.61 -11.49 5.11
C VAL A 378 35.47 -11.03 6.02
N SER A 379 35.39 -9.72 6.22
CA SER A 379 34.33 -9.06 6.98
C SER A 379 33.61 -8.03 6.12
N ALA A 380 32.39 -7.69 6.50
CA ALA A 380 31.65 -6.60 5.88
C ALA A 380 30.92 -5.75 6.91
N MET A 381 30.78 -4.46 6.61
CA MET A 381 29.96 -3.55 7.39
C MET A 381 28.49 -3.74 7.01
N VAL A 382 27.70 -4.25 7.94
CA VAL A 382 26.25 -4.45 7.82
C VAL A 382 25.58 -3.65 8.94
N GLU A 383 24.69 -2.71 8.58
CA GLU A 383 23.96 -1.87 9.55
C GLU A 383 24.88 -1.16 10.58
N GLY A 384 26.07 -0.72 10.13
CA GLY A 384 27.04 -0.01 10.96
C GLY A 384 27.88 -0.91 11.89
N ARG A 385 27.71 -2.24 11.83
CA ARG A 385 28.52 -3.22 12.58
C ARG A 385 29.37 -4.06 11.62
N GLU A 386 30.58 -4.39 12.04
CA GLU A 386 31.44 -5.32 11.30
C GLU A 386 31.01 -6.76 11.61
N GLN A 387 30.66 -7.51 10.56
CA GLN A 387 30.31 -8.93 10.65
C GLN A 387 31.27 -9.75 9.78
N GLN A 388 31.79 -10.85 10.33
CA GLN A 388 32.61 -11.79 9.58
C GLN A 388 31.73 -12.57 8.61
N MET A 389 32.11 -12.56 7.33
CA MET A 389 31.38 -13.20 6.22
C MET A 389 31.96 -14.57 5.88
N GLY A 390 33.23 -14.79 6.18
CA GLY A 390 33.89 -16.07 5.99
C GLY A 390 35.39 -15.98 6.24
N ASN A 391 36.06 -17.11 6.20
CA ASN A 391 37.51 -17.19 6.19
C ASN A 391 37.99 -18.28 5.23
N SER A 392 39.25 -18.22 4.85
CA SER A 392 39.89 -19.22 3.98
C SER A 392 41.36 -19.35 4.33
N ILE A 393 41.81 -20.59 4.47
CA ILE A 393 43.19 -20.94 4.81
C ILE A 393 43.99 -21.10 3.53
N PHE A 394 45.13 -20.42 3.45
CA PHE A 394 46.08 -20.52 2.33
C PHE A 394 47.41 -21.07 2.80
N ARG A 395 47.94 -22.03 2.06
CA ARG A 395 49.25 -22.62 2.30
C ARG A 395 50.34 -21.68 1.79
N VAL A 396 51.29 -21.32 2.65
CA VAL A 396 52.43 -20.49 2.28
C VAL A 396 53.48 -21.39 1.64
N LYS A 397 53.79 -21.12 0.37
CA LYS A 397 54.89 -21.76 -0.35
C LYS A 397 56.01 -20.77 -0.61
N TYR A 398 57.23 -21.25 -0.55
CA TYR A 398 58.36 -20.51 -1.09
C TYR A 398 58.23 -20.46 -2.61
N LEU A 399 58.86 -19.44 -3.20
CA LEU A 399 58.96 -19.34 -4.64
C LEU A 399 59.66 -20.61 -5.20
N PRO A 400 59.25 -21.13 -6.36
CA PRO A 400 59.95 -22.23 -7.02
C PRO A 400 61.46 -21.91 -7.19
N ASP A 401 62.30 -22.91 -7.37
CA ASP A 401 63.72 -22.61 -7.56
C ASP A 401 63.95 -22.03 -8.97
N PRO A 402 64.64 -20.87 -9.09
CA PRO A 402 64.93 -20.28 -10.39
C PRO A 402 66.01 -21.08 -11.11
N VAL A 403 66.18 -20.80 -12.40
CA VAL A 403 67.27 -21.37 -13.20
C VAL A 403 68.40 -20.35 -13.30
N ALA A 404 69.63 -20.83 -13.15
CA ALA A 404 70.83 -20.00 -13.35
C ALA A 404 71.18 -19.90 -14.84
N TYR A 405 71.51 -18.70 -15.29
CA TYR A 405 71.98 -18.41 -16.63
C TYR A 405 73.22 -17.53 -16.58
N LEU A 406 74.09 -17.68 -17.58
CA LEU A 406 75.14 -16.71 -17.87
C LEU A 406 74.56 -15.67 -18.83
N GLN A 407 74.46 -14.43 -18.38
CA GLN A 407 74.02 -13.30 -19.19
C GLN A 407 75.23 -12.59 -19.78
N TYR A 408 75.27 -12.44 -21.10
CA TYR A 408 76.30 -11.66 -21.81
C TYR A 408 75.66 -10.76 -22.87
N THR A 409 76.40 -9.79 -23.38
CA THR A 409 75.92 -8.89 -24.43
C THR A 409 76.41 -9.37 -25.80
N ASP A 410 75.50 -9.54 -26.76
CA ASP A 410 75.88 -9.88 -28.14
C ASP A 410 76.47 -8.67 -28.90
N ALA A 411 76.90 -8.88 -30.15
CA ALA A 411 77.51 -7.82 -30.95
C ALA A 411 76.58 -6.61 -31.20
N GLY A 412 75.26 -6.79 -31.06
CA GLY A 412 74.25 -5.76 -31.21
C GLY A 412 73.85 -5.05 -29.91
N GLY A 413 74.50 -5.37 -28.78
CA GLY A 413 74.16 -4.75 -27.49
C GLY A 413 73.00 -5.44 -26.76
N VAL A 414 72.47 -6.55 -27.28
CA VAL A 414 71.31 -7.24 -26.70
C VAL A 414 71.79 -8.26 -25.66
N PRO A 415 71.22 -8.26 -24.43
CA PRO A 415 71.54 -9.30 -23.46
C PRO A 415 71.01 -10.66 -23.89
N ARG A 416 71.87 -11.68 -23.87
CA ARG A 416 71.56 -13.07 -24.14
C ARG A 416 71.80 -13.92 -22.90
N LEU A 417 70.99 -14.97 -22.74
CA LEU A 417 71.11 -15.94 -21.65
C LEU A 417 71.57 -17.28 -22.22
N ILE A 418 72.62 -17.85 -21.65
CA ILE A 418 73.12 -19.19 -22.01
C ILE A 418 73.31 -20.04 -20.76
N ARG A 419 73.06 -21.34 -20.89
CA ARG A 419 73.36 -22.34 -19.86
C ARG A 419 74.44 -23.31 -20.32
N GLU A 420 74.38 -23.66 -21.60
CA GLU A 420 75.30 -24.54 -22.28
C GLU A 420 75.52 -24.04 -23.72
N GLY A 421 76.75 -24.20 -24.22
CA GLY A 421 77.13 -23.82 -25.58
C GLY A 421 78.38 -22.93 -25.62
N ARG A 422 78.65 -22.36 -26.80
CA ARG A 422 79.86 -21.60 -27.09
C ARG A 422 79.74 -20.13 -26.76
N ILE A 423 80.77 -19.56 -26.15
CA ILE A 423 80.85 -18.15 -25.80
C ILE A 423 82.25 -17.61 -26.08
N THR A 424 82.35 -16.46 -26.74
CA THR A 424 83.66 -15.87 -27.04
C THR A 424 84.28 -15.18 -25.82
N ARG A 425 85.61 -15.08 -25.76
CA ARG A 425 86.32 -14.29 -24.73
C ARG A 425 85.77 -12.87 -24.55
N LYS A 426 85.43 -12.19 -25.65
CA LYS A 426 84.86 -10.83 -25.61
C LYS A 426 83.50 -10.81 -24.90
N GLN A 427 82.65 -11.79 -25.15
CA GLN A 427 81.35 -11.91 -24.48
C GLN A 427 81.53 -12.21 -22.98
N MET A 428 82.50 -13.05 -22.62
CA MET A 428 82.85 -13.35 -21.23
C MET A 428 83.27 -12.11 -20.42
N GLN A 429 83.91 -11.12 -21.04
CA GLN A 429 84.31 -9.88 -20.34
C GLN A 429 83.12 -9.08 -19.79
N THR A 430 81.95 -9.19 -20.45
CA THR A 430 80.68 -8.55 -20.04
C THR A 430 79.75 -9.49 -19.29
N ALA A 431 80.16 -10.76 -19.12
CA ALA A 431 79.27 -11.78 -18.62
C ALA A 431 79.05 -11.67 -17.10
N LYS A 432 77.81 -11.95 -16.67
CA LYS A 432 77.41 -12.06 -15.27
C LYS A 432 76.40 -13.19 -15.10
N LEU A 433 76.31 -13.76 -13.91
CA LEU A 433 75.29 -14.75 -13.61
C LEU A 433 73.97 -14.06 -13.26
N VAL A 434 72.86 -14.62 -13.74
CA VAL A 434 71.51 -14.23 -13.34
C VAL A 434 70.69 -15.46 -13.01
N ALA A 435 69.73 -15.30 -12.10
CA ALA A 435 68.74 -16.31 -11.79
C ALA A 435 67.36 -15.82 -12.22
N SER A 436 66.67 -16.62 -13.04
CA SER A 436 65.36 -16.27 -13.59
C SER A 436 64.53 -17.53 -13.83
N TYR A 437 63.22 -17.39 -13.89
CA TYR A 437 62.32 -18.47 -14.31
C TYR A 437 62.15 -18.59 -15.83
N GLY A 438 62.75 -17.67 -16.60
CA GLY A 438 62.51 -17.54 -18.03
C GLY A 438 61.28 -16.67 -18.33
N GLU A 439 60.99 -16.49 -19.62
CA GLU A 439 59.94 -15.59 -20.08
C GLU A 439 58.52 -16.17 -19.85
N ASP A 440 58.37 -17.50 -19.90
CA ASP A 440 57.05 -18.18 -19.86
C ASP A 440 56.55 -18.53 -18.44
N ALA A 441 57.25 -18.07 -17.40
CA ALA A 441 56.89 -18.43 -16.03
C ALA A 441 55.66 -17.66 -15.53
N LEU A 442 54.70 -18.40 -14.95
CA LEU A 442 53.47 -17.86 -14.35
C LEU A 442 53.73 -16.88 -13.19
N VAL A 443 54.87 -17.02 -12.51
CA VAL A 443 55.32 -16.16 -11.42
C VAL A 443 56.65 -15.57 -11.80
N GLN A 444 56.76 -14.24 -11.71
CA GLN A 444 57.99 -13.51 -11.97
C GLN A 444 58.52 -12.95 -10.64
N ALA A 445 59.79 -13.22 -10.35
CA ALA A 445 60.47 -12.72 -9.15
C ALA A 445 61.93 -12.39 -9.47
N LYS A 446 62.48 -11.40 -8.77
CA LYS A 446 63.88 -11.00 -8.92
C LYS A 446 64.74 -11.81 -7.95
N PHE A 447 65.77 -12.47 -8.48
CA PHE A 447 66.73 -13.23 -7.68
C PHE A 447 68.11 -12.61 -7.78
N ASP A 448 68.74 -12.42 -6.62
CA ASP A 448 70.09 -11.89 -6.53
C ASP A 448 71.08 -13.04 -6.35
N ILE A 449 72.09 -13.11 -7.23
CA ILE A 449 73.20 -14.06 -7.08
C ILE A 449 74.12 -13.59 -5.95
N THR A 450 74.27 -14.43 -4.94
CA THR A 450 75.07 -14.18 -3.72
C THR A 450 76.46 -14.82 -3.78
N GLY A 451 76.71 -15.67 -4.77
CA GLY A 451 78.03 -16.21 -5.04
C GLY A 451 78.02 -17.41 -5.99
N PHE A 452 79.18 -17.72 -6.53
CA PHE A 452 79.41 -18.87 -7.39
C PHE A 452 80.90 -19.24 -7.45
N ILE A 453 81.20 -20.41 -7.98
CA ILE A 453 82.57 -20.89 -8.19
C ILE A 453 82.79 -21.12 -9.68
N GLN A 454 83.80 -20.48 -10.25
CA GLN A 454 84.32 -20.80 -11.58
C GLN A 454 85.36 -21.90 -11.46
N HIS A 455 85.27 -22.90 -12.33
CA HIS A 455 86.22 -23.99 -12.48
C HIS A 455 86.66 -24.07 -13.95
N THR A 456 87.95 -23.97 -14.18
CA THR A 456 88.61 -24.11 -15.48
C THR A 456 89.82 -25.04 -15.34
N LEU A 457 90.48 -25.39 -16.44
CA LEU A 457 91.73 -26.16 -16.40
C LEU A 457 92.89 -25.45 -15.67
N LEU A 458 92.79 -24.13 -15.47
CA LEU A 458 93.78 -23.31 -14.76
C LEU A 458 93.52 -23.25 -13.24
N GLY A 459 92.34 -23.68 -12.78
CA GLY A 459 92.01 -23.78 -11.37
C GLY A 459 90.60 -23.32 -11.00
N ILE A 460 90.45 -22.96 -9.72
CA ILE A 460 89.17 -22.59 -9.11
C ILE A 460 89.23 -21.14 -8.62
N ALA A 461 88.18 -20.37 -8.87
CA ALA A 461 88.03 -19.02 -8.33
C ALA A 461 86.59 -18.76 -7.87
N THR A 462 86.43 -18.13 -6.71
CA THR A 462 85.12 -17.89 -6.06
C THR A 462 84.67 -16.44 -6.23
N SER A 463 83.37 -16.24 -6.44
CA SER A 463 82.69 -14.95 -6.47
C SER A 463 81.70 -14.82 -5.32
N THR A 464 81.52 -13.59 -4.82
CA THR A 464 80.58 -13.22 -3.75
C THR A 464 79.36 -12.43 -4.26
N ASN A 465 79.23 -12.27 -5.57
CA ASN A 465 78.09 -11.63 -6.23
C ASN A 465 77.92 -12.18 -7.66
N ALA A 466 77.02 -11.59 -8.45
CA ALA A 466 76.71 -12.00 -9.81
C ALA A 466 77.86 -11.83 -10.83
N ASN A 467 78.86 -11.00 -10.56
CA ASN A 467 79.88 -10.63 -11.53
C ASN A 467 81.13 -11.51 -11.44
N LEU A 468 81.85 -11.61 -12.57
CA LEU A 468 83.17 -12.23 -12.62
C LEU A 468 84.22 -11.34 -11.95
N THR A 469 85.06 -11.95 -11.11
CA THR A 469 86.20 -11.30 -10.44
C THR A 469 87.36 -11.08 -11.40
N SER A 470 88.30 -10.18 -11.07
CA SER A 470 89.50 -9.95 -11.89
C SER A 470 90.34 -11.22 -12.08
N LYS A 471 90.42 -12.08 -11.06
CA LYS A 471 91.10 -13.38 -11.17
C LYS A 471 90.39 -14.28 -12.19
N GLN A 472 89.08 -14.40 -12.10
CA GLN A 472 88.30 -15.22 -13.04
C GLN A 472 88.45 -14.75 -14.48
N LYS A 473 88.45 -13.44 -14.71
CA LYS A 473 88.70 -12.85 -16.03
C LYS A 473 90.10 -13.15 -16.54
N ALA A 474 91.12 -13.00 -15.68
CA ALA A 474 92.51 -13.34 -16.03
C ALA A 474 92.69 -14.84 -16.33
N ASP A 475 91.99 -15.71 -15.59
CA ASP A 475 91.99 -17.16 -15.87
C ASP A 475 91.31 -17.41 -17.24
N ILE A 476 90.20 -16.75 -17.58
CA ILE A 476 89.53 -16.88 -18.89
C ILE A 476 90.40 -16.39 -20.05
N ASP A 477 91.16 -15.31 -19.87
CA ASP A 477 92.03 -14.75 -20.91
C ASP A 477 93.18 -15.70 -21.31
N GLN A 478 93.56 -16.63 -20.42
CA GLN A 478 94.60 -17.63 -20.66
C GLN A 478 94.08 -18.94 -21.30
N LEU A 479 92.76 -19.12 -21.38
CA LEU A 479 92.16 -20.32 -21.99
C LEU A 479 92.22 -20.27 -23.52
N GLU A 480 92.33 -21.43 -24.15
CA GLU A 480 92.26 -21.63 -25.60
C GLU A 480 90.83 -21.94 -26.06
N GLY A 481 90.60 -21.86 -27.37
CA GLY A 481 89.27 -22.16 -27.93
C GLY A 481 88.94 -23.64 -27.76
N GLY A 482 87.73 -23.94 -27.28
CA GLY A 482 87.31 -25.30 -26.94
C GLY A 482 87.43 -25.65 -25.45
N ASP A 483 88.07 -24.80 -24.65
CA ASP A 483 88.19 -25.03 -23.21
C ASP A 483 86.85 -24.83 -22.49
N LEU A 484 86.59 -25.70 -21.51
CA LEU A 484 85.36 -25.69 -20.73
C LEU A 484 85.48 -24.78 -19.50
N ILE A 485 84.50 -23.89 -19.34
CA ILE A 485 84.32 -23.06 -18.16
C ILE A 485 83.06 -23.53 -17.43
N THR A 486 83.22 -24.00 -16.20
CA THR A 486 82.11 -24.49 -15.37
C THR A 486 81.83 -23.52 -14.23
N PHE A 487 80.60 -23.04 -14.12
CA PHE A 487 80.11 -22.29 -12.96
C PHE A 487 79.27 -23.21 -12.09
N LYS A 488 79.74 -23.48 -10.87
CA LYS A 488 79.11 -24.38 -9.90
C LYS A 488 78.92 -23.71 -8.55
N ASN A 489 78.16 -24.35 -7.66
CA ASN A 489 77.79 -23.81 -6.34
C ASN A 489 77.21 -22.38 -6.47
N ILE A 490 76.37 -22.18 -7.48
CA ILE A 490 75.70 -20.90 -7.74
C ILE A 490 74.62 -20.72 -6.68
N ARG A 491 74.70 -19.63 -5.92
CA ARG A 491 73.76 -19.33 -4.84
C ARG A 491 72.95 -18.11 -5.18
N ALA A 492 71.64 -18.20 -5.05
CA ALA A 492 70.72 -17.09 -5.28
C ALA A 492 69.77 -16.89 -4.09
N VAL A 493 69.40 -15.64 -3.82
CA VAL A 493 68.37 -15.29 -2.84
C VAL A 493 67.22 -14.59 -3.56
N GLY A 494 66.00 -15.06 -3.31
CA GLY A 494 64.78 -14.44 -3.83
C GLY A 494 64.20 -13.43 -2.84
N PRO A 495 63.11 -12.74 -3.20
CA PRO A 495 62.45 -11.80 -2.31
C PRO A 495 61.77 -12.51 -1.12
N ASP A 496 61.68 -13.83 -1.15
CA ASP A 496 61.23 -14.68 -0.04
C ASP A 496 62.30 -14.95 1.01
N GLY A 497 63.52 -14.44 0.81
CA GLY A 497 64.64 -14.56 1.74
C GLY A 497 65.32 -15.92 1.76
N LYS A 498 64.85 -16.90 0.98
CA LYS A 498 65.41 -18.25 0.95
C LYS A 498 66.63 -18.29 0.01
N THR A 499 67.79 -18.64 0.57
CA THR A 499 68.99 -18.95 -0.24
C THR A 499 68.83 -20.31 -0.90
N ARG A 500 69.12 -20.37 -2.20
CA ARG A 500 68.99 -21.56 -3.05
C ARG A 500 70.31 -21.88 -3.71
N SER A 501 70.62 -23.17 -3.80
CA SER A 501 71.71 -23.67 -4.64
C SER A 501 71.15 -24.00 -6.01
N LEU A 502 71.65 -23.35 -7.05
CA LEU A 502 71.18 -23.52 -8.42
C LEU A 502 72.06 -24.52 -9.18
N GLY A 503 71.52 -25.03 -10.29
CA GLY A 503 72.22 -25.94 -11.18
C GLY A 503 73.48 -25.33 -11.79
N VAL A 504 74.38 -26.20 -12.24
CA VAL A 504 75.64 -25.83 -12.89
C VAL A 504 75.37 -25.21 -14.27
N ILE A 505 76.25 -24.28 -14.67
CA ILE A 505 76.34 -23.74 -16.03
C ILE A 505 77.70 -24.18 -16.58
N GLN A 506 77.73 -24.68 -17.81
CA GLN A 506 78.97 -25.09 -18.47
C GLN A 506 79.01 -24.54 -19.89
N VAL A 507 80.01 -23.72 -20.18
CA VAL A 507 80.18 -23.09 -21.49
C VAL A 507 81.56 -23.42 -22.07
N GLU A 508 81.66 -23.43 -23.39
CA GLU A 508 82.89 -23.66 -24.17
C GLU A 508 83.39 -22.33 -24.73
N LEU A 509 84.68 -22.04 -24.61
CA LEU A 509 85.29 -20.78 -25.06
C LEU A 509 85.52 -20.69 -26.57
#